data_AF-A0A967FBK0-F1
#
_entry.id   AF-A0A967FBK0-F1
#
_cell.length_a   1.000
_cell.length_b   1.000
_cell.length_c   1.000
_cell.angle_alpha   90.00
_cell.angle_beta   90.00
_cell.angle_gamma   90.00
#
_symmetry.space_group_name_H-M   'P 1'
#
loop_
_entity.id
_entity.type
_entity.pdbx_description
1 polymer ?
#
loop_
_entity_poly.entity_id
_entity_poly.type
_entity_poly.pdbx_seq_one_letter_code
_entity_poly.pdbx_strand_id
1 'polypeptide(L)'
;MAEYRVRLRILIFQIAIVFFFGLFVLQLWRLQVLQGEEYQQLADRNRFRPVEIEASRGIIYDRNGNLLVRNRPTFDIVIIPAFLPDDSTARAKIFTKLSNLLQLPITNGGQRS
;
A
#
# COMPACT_ATOMS: atom_id res chain seq x y z
N MET A 1 6.92 -42.71 43.34
CA MET A 1 6.83 -43.02 41.89
C MET A 1 5.98 -42.04 41.08
N ALA A 2 4.82 -41.56 41.58
CA ALA A 2 3.95 -40.65 40.82
C ALA A 2 4.55 -39.25 40.60
N GLU A 3 5.19 -38.67 41.63
CA GLU A 3 5.81 -37.33 41.55
C GLU A 3 6.91 -37.24 40.49
N TYR A 4 7.71 -38.30 40.30
CA TYR A 4 8.75 -38.35 39.28
C TYR A 4 8.18 -38.28 37.86
N ARG A 5 7.05 -38.96 37.60
CA ARG A 5 6.38 -38.93 36.29
C ARG A 5 5.82 -37.54 35.97
N VAL A 6 5.30 -36.83 36.98
CA VAL A 6 4.78 -35.46 36.81
C VAL A 6 5.92 -34.48 36.51
N ARG A 7 7.03 -34.54 37.25
CA ARG A 7 8.21 -33.69 37.00
C ARG A 7 8.79 -33.92 35.60
N LEU A 8 8.87 -35.18 35.15
CA LEU A 8 9.33 -35.51 33.80
C LEU A 8 8.42 -34.93 32.70
N ARG A 9 7.09 -35.00 32.87
CA ARG A 9 6.13 -34.41 31.93
C ARG A 9 6.27 -32.89 31.85
N ILE A 10 6.43 -32.23 32.99
CA ILE A 10 6.64 -30.77 33.05
C ILE A 10 7.95 -30.38 32.36
N LEU A 11 9.03 -31.14 32.59
CA LEU A 11 10.32 -30.89 31.96
C LEU A 11 10.24 -31.02 30.43
N ILE A 12 9.60 -32.08 29.94
CA ILE A 12 9.39 -32.28 28.50
C ILE A 12 8.59 -31.12 27.91
N PHE A 13 7.55 -30.66 28.60
CA PHE A 13 6.73 -29.54 28.14
C PHE A 13 7.52 -28.22 28.10
N GLN A 14 8.35 -27.95 29.12
CA GLN A 14 9.23 -26.78 29.14
C GLN A 14 10.26 -26.81 28.00
N ILE A 15 10.89 -27.97 27.77
CA ILE A 15 11.83 -28.15 26.65
C ILE A 15 11.13 -27.91 25.32
N ALA A 16 9.93 -28.45 25.14
CA ALA A 16 9.15 -28.25 23.92
C ALA A 16 8.86 -26.76 23.70
N ILE A 17 8.42 -26.02 24.72
CA ILE A 17 8.17 -24.57 24.63
C ILE A 17 9.44 -23.83 24.22
N VAL A 18 10.55 -24.07 24.92
CA VAL A 18 11.83 -23.39 24.62
C VAL A 18 12.29 -23.71 23.20
N PHE A 19 12.14 -24.96 22.77
CA PHE A 19 12.45 -25.36 21.40
C PHE A 19 11.63 -24.61 20.35
N PHE A 20 10.30 -24.54 20.52
CA PHE A 20 9.44 -23.80 19.59
C PHE A 20 9.75 -22.29 19.59
N PHE A 21 9.99 -21.69 20.74
CA PHE A 21 10.44 -20.30 20.81
C PHE A 21 11.79 -20.10 20.10
N GLY A 22 12.73 -21.03 20.27
CA GLY A 22 14.01 -21.03 19.56
C GLY A 22 13.82 -21.05 18.03
N LEU A 23 12.89 -21.85 17.52
CA LEU A 23 12.54 -21.86 16.10
C LEU A 23 12.02 -20.50 15.61
N PHE A 24 11.15 -19.84 16.40
CA PHE A 24 10.67 -18.51 16.04
C PHE A 24 11.79 -17.46 16.04
N VAL A 25 12.70 -17.51 17.02
CA VAL A 25 13.87 -16.61 17.06
C VAL A 25 14.75 -16.82 15.82
N LEU A 26 15.01 -18.07 15.44
CA LEU A 26 15.77 -18.38 14.22
C LEU A 26 15.08 -17.84 12.97
N GLN A 27 13.75 -18.02 12.87
CA GLN A 27 12.97 -17.52 11.75
C GLN A 27 12.99 -15.99 11.66
N LEU A 28 12.91 -15.30 12.81
CA LEU A 28 13.03 -13.85 12.88
C LEU A 28 14.44 -13.38 12.49
N TRP A 29 15.48 -14.07 12.95
CA TRP A 29 16.86 -13.78 12.56
C TRP A 29 17.06 -13.94 11.06
N ARG A 30 16.52 -15.00 10.45
CA ARG A 30 16.53 -15.17 8.99
C ARG A 30 15.86 -13.99 8.28
N LEU A 31 14.68 -13.57 8.72
CA LEU A 31 13.95 -12.47 8.09
C LEU A 31 14.68 -11.14 8.20
N GLN A 32 15.32 -10.89 9.36
CA GLN A 32 16.00 -9.62 9.64
C GLN A 32 17.43 -9.55 9.07
N VAL A 33 18.18 -10.65 9.08
CA VAL A 33 19.60 -10.65 8.68
C VAL A 33 19.79 -11.09 7.24
N LEU A 34 19.15 -12.17 6.80
CA LEU A 34 19.31 -12.65 5.42
C LEU A 34 18.46 -11.85 4.44
N GLN A 35 17.22 -11.51 4.84
CA GLN A 35 16.26 -10.84 3.96
C GLN A 35 16.03 -9.37 4.33
N GLY A 36 16.67 -8.87 5.38
CA GLY A 36 16.44 -7.51 5.88
C GLY A 36 16.78 -6.44 4.85
N GLU A 37 17.92 -6.59 4.18
CA GLU A 37 18.35 -5.64 3.14
C GLU A 37 17.38 -5.62 1.96
N GLU A 38 16.92 -6.79 1.51
CA GLU A 38 15.93 -6.91 0.42
C GLU A 38 14.61 -6.22 0.80
N TYR A 39 14.09 -6.48 1.99
CA TYR A 39 12.86 -5.85 2.47
C TYR A 39 13.03 -4.34 2.71
N GLN A 40 14.21 -3.88 3.13
CA GLN A 40 14.51 -2.46 3.25
C GLN A 40 14.51 -1.77 1.89
N GLN A 41 15.16 -2.37 0.89
CA GLN A 41 15.15 -1.84 -0.48
C GLN A 41 13.74 -1.81 -1.08
N LEU A 42 12.93 -2.85 -0.84
CA LEU A 42 11.52 -2.88 -1.26
C LEU A 42 10.70 -1.75 -0.59
N ALA A 43 10.92 -1.52 0.70
CA ALA A 43 10.26 -0.43 1.43
C ALA A 43 10.69 0.96 0.90
N ASP A 44 11.97 1.15 0.60
CA ASP A 44 12.50 2.40 0.03
C ASP A 44 11.94 2.65 -1.37
N ARG A 45 11.81 1.61 -2.22
CA ARG A 45 11.13 1.74 -3.51
C ARG A 45 9.66 2.12 -3.38
N ASN A 46 8.96 1.60 -2.37
CA ASN A 46 7.57 1.97 -2.10
C ASN A 46 7.45 3.42 -1.59
N ARG A 47 8.48 3.96 -0.93
CA ARG A 47 8.51 5.35 -0.45
C ARG A 47 8.62 6.37 -1.59
N PHE A 48 9.35 6.03 -2.65
CA PHE A 48 9.53 6.89 -3.81
C PHE A 48 8.84 6.26 -5.02
N ARG A 49 7.52 6.47 -5.13
CA ARG A 49 6.83 6.25 -6.42
C ARG A 49 7.27 7.38 -7.36
N PRO A 50 8.09 7.15 -8.40
CA PRO A 50 8.36 8.18 -9.39
C PRO A 50 7.03 8.47 -10.09
N VAL A 51 6.46 9.64 -9.82
CA VAL A 51 5.41 10.18 -10.65
C VAL A 51 6.12 10.80 -11.84
N GLU A 52 5.99 10.17 -13.00
CA GLU A 52 6.52 10.71 -14.24
C GLU A 52 5.81 12.04 -14.52
N ILE A 53 6.55 13.13 -14.42
CA ILE A 53 6.03 14.47 -14.72
C ILE A 53 6.18 14.61 -16.22
N GLU A 54 5.09 14.43 -16.98
CA GLU A 54 5.14 14.68 -18.43
C GLU A 54 5.63 16.11 -18.68
N ALA A 55 6.68 16.24 -19.50
CA ALA A 55 7.14 17.54 -19.95
C ALA A 55 6.01 18.20 -20.76
N SER A 56 5.62 19.41 -20.37
CA SER A 56 4.59 20.15 -21.12
C SER A 56 5.05 20.34 -22.57
N ARG A 57 4.27 19.83 -23.53
CA ARG A 57 4.53 20.04 -24.97
C ARG A 57 4.62 21.55 -25.25
N GLY A 58 5.60 21.93 -26.07
CA GLY A 58 5.82 23.32 -26.48
C GLY A 58 4.60 23.94 -27.18
N ILE A 59 4.49 25.26 -27.11
CA ILE A 59 3.42 26.03 -27.76
C ILE A 59 3.73 26.15 -29.25
N ILE A 60 2.75 25.87 -30.12
CA ILE A 60 2.89 26.01 -31.58
C ILE A 60 2.33 27.37 -32.03
N TYR A 61 3.15 28.13 -32.76
CA TYR A 61 2.80 29.42 -33.35
C TYR A 61 2.71 29.32 -34.88
N ASP A 62 1.81 30.08 -35.50
CA ASP A 62 1.78 30.32 -36.95
C ASP A 62 2.90 31.29 -37.37
N ARG A 63 3.19 31.39 -38.67
CA ARG A 63 4.15 32.33 -39.28
C ARG A 63 3.91 33.81 -38.91
N ASN A 64 2.68 34.14 -38.50
CA ASN A 64 2.27 35.47 -38.07
C ASN A 64 2.34 35.67 -36.54
N GLY A 65 2.91 34.70 -35.80
CA GLY A 65 2.98 34.74 -34.33
C GLY A 65 1.66 34.38 -33.62
N ASN A 66 0.64 33.94 -34.34
CA ASN A 66 -0.65 33.55 -33.77
C ASN A 66 -0.57 32.16 -33.13
N LEU A 67 -1.12 32.03 -31.92
CA LEU A 67 -1.07 30.81 -31.11
C LEU A 67 -2.07 29.77 -31.64
N LEU A 68 -1.59 28.62 -32.13
CA LEU A 68 -2.44 27.58 -32.75
C LEU A 68 -2.84 26.47 -31.78
N VAL A 69 -1.91 25.99 -30.95
CA VAL A 69 -2.15 24.91 -29.96
C VAL A 69 -1.36 25.19 -28.69
N ARG A 70 -2.03 25.09 -27.54
CA ARG A 70 -1.41 25.08 -26.21
C ARG A 70 -1.85 23.86 -25.42
N ASN A 71 -0.98 23.37 -24.54
CA ASN A 71 -1.36 22.43 -23.49
C ASN A 71 -2.28 23.15 -22.48
N ARG A 72 -3.46 22.60 -22.21
CA ARG A 72 -4.33 23.03 -21.10
C ARG A 72 -4.23 21.94 -20.02
N PRO A 73 -3.69 22.24 -18.83
CA PRO A 73 -3.64 21.25 -17.76
C PRO A 73 -5.06 20.87 -17.36
N THR A 74 -5.34 19.56 -17.33
CA THR A 74 -6.58 18.99 -16.81
C THR A 74 -6.27 18.34 -15.48
N PHE A 75 -7.14 18.53 -14.49
CA PHE A 75 -7.02 17.89 -13.19
C PHE A 75 -7.92 16.66 -13.15
N ASP A 76 -7.32 15.49 -12.99
CA ASP A 76 -8.05 14.23 -12.78
C ASP A 76 -8.09 13.90 -11.28
N ILE A 77 -9.24 13.42 -10.83
CA ILE A 77 -9.44 12.99 -9.43
C ILE A 77 -9.46 11.48 -9.41
N VAL A 78 -8.51 10.89 -8.69
CA VAL A 78 -8.34 9.44 -8.57
C VAL A 78 -8.54 9.02 -7.13
N ILE A 79 -9.36 7.98 -6.92
CA ILE A 79 -9.59 7.38 -5.60
C ILE A 79 -8.81 6.07 -5.54
N ILE A 80 -7.96 5.91 -4.52
CA ILE A 80 -7.21 4.68 -4.28
C ILE A 80 -8.01 3.84 -3.27
N PRO A 81 -8.55 2.67 -3.66
CA PRO A 81 -9.43 1.88 -2.78
C PRO A 81 -8.79 1.46 -1.46
N ALA A 82 -7.46 1.31 -1.43
CA ALA A 82 -6.70 0.94 -0.23
C ALA A 82 -6.69 2.02 0.86
N PHE A 83 -7.03 3.27 0.54
CA PHE A 83 -7.15 4.37 1.52
C PHE A 83 -8.60 4.66 1.92
N LEU A 84 -9.56 3.88 1.44
CA LEU A 84 -10.94 3.99 1.86
C LEU A 84 -11.18 3.13 3.12
N PRO A 85 -12.03 3.59 4.05
CA PRO A 85 -12.46 2.76 5.18
C PRO A 85 -13.07 1.44 4.70
N ASP A 86 -12.90 0.36 5.45
CA ASP A 86 -13.58 -0.91 5.16
C ASP A 86 -15.08 -0.85 5.45
N ASP A 87 -15.49 0.05 6.35
CA ASP A 87 -16.89 0.29 6.66
C ASP A 87 -17.64 0.88 5.44
N SER A 88 -18.67 0.15 4.99
CA SER A 88 -19.49 0.50 3.85
C SER A 88 -20.23 1.84 4.04
N THR A 89 -20.61 2.17 5.29
CA THR A 89 -21.31 3.42 5.58
C THR A 89 -20.38 4.63 5.52
N ALA A 90 -19.15 4.50 6.04
CA ALA A 90 -18.12 5.53 5.95
C ALA A 90 -17.69 5.78 4.50
N ARG A 91 -17.55 4.73 3.69
CA ARG A 91 -17.27 4.86 2.24
C ARG A 91 -18.36 5.65 1.54
N ALA A 92 -19.63 5.28 1.75
CA ALA A 92 -20.76 5.95 1.11
C ALA A 92 -20.78 7.46 1.43
N LYS A 93 -20.52 7.86 2.68
CA LYS A 93 -20.42 9.28 3.08
C LYS A 93 -19.33 10.03 2.32
N ILE A 94 -18.16 9.42 2.11
CA ILE A 94 -17.06 10.01 1.35
C ILE A 94 -17.47 10.20 -0.12
N PHE A 95 -18.08 9.18 -0.74
CA PHE A 95 -18.57 9.27 -2.11
C PHE A 95 -19.65 10.34 -2.29
N THR A 96 -20.62 10.44 -1.37
CA THR A 96 -21.64 11.50 -1.41
C THR A 96 -21.01 12.89 -1.27
N LYS A 97 -20.03 13.06 -0.38
CA LYS A 97 -19.32 14.34 -0.21
C LYS A 97 -18.53 14.73 -1.45
N LEU A 98 -17.83 13.78 -2.07
CA LEU A 98 -17.08 14.00 -3.32
C LEU A 98 -18.03 14.31 -4.49
N SER A 99 -19.14 13.58 -4.60
CA SER A 99 -20.16 13.83 -5.62
C SER A 99 -20.74 15.24 -5.53
N ASN A 100 -21.05 15.73 -4.33
CA ASN A 100 -21.53 17.10 -4.13
C ASN A 100 -20.48 18.17 -4.47
N LEU A 101 -19.22 17.94 -4.12
CA LEU A 101 -18.14 18.89 -4.40
C LEU A 101 -17.76 18.93 -5.89
N LEU A 102 -17.86 17.81 -6.58
CA LEU A 102 -17.45 17.65 -7.97
C LEU A 102 -18.61 17.76 -8.96
N GLN A 103 -19.85 17.80 -8.47
CA GLN A 103 -21.07 17.77 -9.29
C GLN A 103 -21.09 16.58 -10.27
N LEU A 104 -20.45 15.48 -9.88
CA LEU A 104 -20.38 14.25 -10.66
C LEU A 104 -21.32 13.21 -10.06
N PRO A 105 -22.07 12.46 -10.89
CA PRO A 105 -22.89 11.36 -10.40
C PRO A 105 -21.99 10.30 -9.75
N ILE A 106 -22.50 9.65 -8.69
CA ILE A 106 -21.83 8.53 -8.03
C ILE A 106 -21.91 7.31 -8.96
N THR A 107 -21.13 7.32 -10.03
CA THR A 107 -20.94 6.16 -10.88
C THR A 107 -19.78 5.37 -10.31
N ASN A 108 -19.95 4.06 -10.13
CA ASN A 108 -18.87 3.14 -9.79
C ASN A 108 -17.86 3.14 -10.95
N GLY A 109 -16.93 4.11 -10.93
CA GLY A 109 -15.90 4.32 -11.94
C GLY A 109 -14.85 3.23 -11.85
N GLY A 110 -15.18 2.08 -12.43
CA GLY A 110 -14.36 0.89 -12.44
C GLY A 110 -14.65 0.02 -13.65
N GLN A 111 -14.52 0.59 -14.86
CA GLN A 111 -14.30 -0.17 -16.09
C GLN A 111 -13.81 0.81 -17.17
N ARG A 112 -12.50 1.03 -17.22
CA ARG A 112 -11.83 1.36 -18.48
C ARG A 112 -11.09 0.10 -18.89
N SER A 113 -11.69 -0.62 -19.84
CA SER A 113 -11.03 -1.65 -20.65
C SER A 113 -10.14 -0.99 -21.70
#